data_AF-A0A915J3R8-F1
#
_entry.id   AF-A0A915J3R8-F1
#
_cell.length_a   1.000
_cell.length_b   1.000
_cell.length_c   1.000
_cell.angle_alpha   90.00
_cell.angle_beta   90.00
_cell.angle_gamma   90.00
#
_symmetry.space_group_name_H-M   'P 1'
#
loop_
_entity.id
_entity.type
_entity.pdbx_description
1 polymer ?
#
loop_
_entity_poly.entity_id
_entity_poly.type
_entity_poly.pdbx_seq_one_letter_code
_entity_poly.pdbx_strand_id
1 'polypeptide(L)'
;MIEKPNYRSNGSTTRGNSWPYSESENNSHDVMSYLLFLCSGLLLLVTMPFSLIFCFKTIKEYERAVIFRLGRLRSGARGPGLIFILPYSVTVSVDAVVYFRISNPVISVTNVNDAALSTKLLAQTTLRNILGMKTLSEMLSERDHIAEVMEKILEEGTNPWGVKVERVEVKDIRLPDQLMRVMATEAEATREARAKVIAAEGEQRSSRALHDAAEIISRNPAAVQLRYLQTLSSIGATNNSFLDNNFPSAH
;
A
#
# COMPACT_ATOMS: atom_id res chain seq x y z
N MET A 1 68.99 9.07 -14.45
CA MET A 1 67.77 9.84 -14.76
C MET A 1 66.63 9.24 -13.94
N ILE A 2 65.99 9.88 -12.95
CA ILE A 2 66.24 11.17 -12.27
C ILE A 2 65.68 11.07 -10.82
N GLU A 3 66.25 11.60 -9.73
CA GLU A 3 67.69 11.63 -9.34
C GLU A 3 67.83 11.73 -7.77
N LYS A 4 68.11 12.91 -7.15
CA LYS A 4 68.24 13.23 -5.68
C LYS A 4 67.90 14.74 -5.45
N PRO A 5 67.88 15.40 -4.24
CA PRO A 5 68.40 15.10 -2.87
C PRO A 5 67.37 15.25 -1.71
N ASN A 6 67.58 14.97 -0.41
CA ASN A 6 68.71 14.74 0.53
C ASN A 6 69.03 15.93 1.49
N TYR A 7 69.55 15.59 2.69
CA TYR A 7 70.06 16.39 3.83
C TYR A 7 69.07 16.91 4.90
N ARG A 8 69.41 17.00 6.21
CA ARG A 8 70.43 16.36 7.10
C ARG A 8 70.34 17.03 8.49
N SER A 9 70.43 16.28 9.61
CA SER A 9 71.37 16.55 10.73
C SER A 9 71.11 15.73 12.00
N ASN A 10 72.19 15.08 12.49
CA ASN A 10 72.69 15.03 13.88
C ASN A 10 71.71 14.70 15.05
N GLY A 11 72.08 13.92 16.06
CA GLY A 11 73.34 13.19 16.29
C GLY A 11 73.47 12.69 17.75
N SER A 12 74.33 11.67 17.94
CA SER A 12 74.99 11.26 19.20
C SER A 12 74.17 11.01 20.50
N THR A 13 74.21 9.74 20.93
CA THR A 13 74.72 9.32 22.25
C THR A 13 73.99 9.76 23.54
N THR A 14 73.38 8.78 24.22
CA THR A 14 73.73 8.48 25.63
C THR A 14 73.57 6.99 25.95
N ARG A 15 74.34 6.53 26.94
CA ARG A 15 74.51 5.13 27.36
C ARG A 15 73.25 4.57 28.04
N GLY A 16 73.14 3.24 28.06
CA GLY A 16 72.15 2.53 28.87
C GLY A 16 72.56 2.45 30.34
N ASN A 17 71.58 2.66 31.22
CA ASN A 17 71.66 2.41 32.65
C ASN A 17 70.35 1.72 33.05
N SER A 18 70.42 0.44 33.39
CA SER A 18 69.31 -0.29 34.01
C SER A 18 69.02 0.30 35.39
N TRP A 19 67.87 0.93 35.56
CA TRP A 19 67.37 1.25 36.90
C TRP A 19 66.69 0.01 37.48
N PRO A 20 67.09 -0.46 38.68
CA PRO A 20 66.46 -1.60 39.31
C PRO A 20 65.03 -1.22 39.71
N TYR A 21 64.07 -2.09 39.41
CA TYR A 21 62.75 -1.98 40.00
C TYR A 21 62.90 -2.30 41.50
N SER A 22 62.89 -1.25 42.34
CA SER A 22 63.14 -1.40 43.76
C SER A 22 61.99 -2.17 44.41
N GLU A 23 62.27 -3.38 44.88
CA GLU A 23 61.37 -4.12 45.76
C GLU A 23 61.07 -3.29 47.03
N SER A 24 59.81 -2.90 47.17
CA SER A 24 59.26 -2.35 48.41
C SER A 24 57.81 -2.80 48.57
N GLU A 25 57.62 -3.72 49.52
CA GLU A 25 56.35 -4.11 50.15
C GLU A 25 55.22 -4.62 49.23
N ASN A 26 55.56 -5.72 48.57
CA ASN A 26 54.65 -6.83 48.27
C ASN A 26 53.73 -7.17 49.47
N ASN A 27 52.47 -6.72 49.41
CA ASN A 27 51.24 -7.34 49.97
C ASN A 27 50.06 -6.36 49.88
N SER A 28 50.27 -5.06 50.11
CA SER A 28 49.18 -4.07 50.24
C SER A 28 48.49 -3.70 48.93
N HIS A 29 49.20 -3.74 47.80
CA HIS A 29 48.64 -3.42 46.48
C HIS A 29 47.84 -4.56 45.88
N ASP A 30 48.23 -5.82 46.12
CA ASP A 30 47.48 -6.99 45.66
C ASP A 30 46.17 -7.17 46.43
N VAL A 31 46.17 -6.97 47.76
CA VAL A 31 44.91 -7.00 48.53
C VAL A 31 43.98 -5.84 48.16
N MET A 32 44.51 -4.64 47.88
CA MET A 32 43.70 -3.51 47.40
C MET A 32 43.09 -3.82 46.01
N SER A 33 43.90 -4.35 45.09
CA SER A 33 43.45 -4.79 43.76
C SER A 33 42.36 -5.86 43.88
N TYR A 34 42.58 -6.91 44.68
CA TYR A 34 41.63 -8.00 44.88
C TYR A 34 40.33 -7.51 45.54
N LEU A 35 40.41 -6.59 46.51
CA LEU A 35 39.24 -5.99 47.15
C LEU A 35 38.45 -5.10 46.18
N LEU A 36 39.11 -4.37 45.27
CA LEU A 36 38.46 -3.64 44.19
C LEU A 36 37.79 -4.58 43.16
N PHE A 37 38.44 -5.69 42.78
CA PHE A 37 37.84 -6.70 41.90
C PHE A 37 36.62 -7.38 42.54
N LEU A 38 36.70 -7.74 43.82
CA LEU A 38 35.56 -8.27 44.59
C LEU A 38 34.43 -7.24 44.71
N CYS A 39 34.74 -5.98 45.00
CA CYS A 39 33.75 -4.91 45.11
C CYS A 39 33.06 -4.63 43.76
N SER A 40 33.81 -4.58 42.67
CA SER A 40 33.28 -4.47 41.30
C SER A 40 32.42 -5.68 40.90
N GLY A 41 32.87 -6.90 41.24
CA GLY A 41 32.12 -8.12 40.99
C GLY A 41 30.81 -8.18 41.76
N LEU A 42 30.81 -7.77 43.03
CA LEU A 42 29.61 -7.63 43.86
C LEU A 42 28.64 -6.58 43.28
N LEU A 43 29.15 -5.43 42.85
CA LEU A 43 28.36 -4.38 42.19
C LEU A 43 27.69 -4.88 40.90
N LEU A 44 28.41 -5.62 40.06
CA LEU A 44 27.84 -6.24 38.87
C LEU A 44 26.79 -7.30 39.23
N LEU A 45 27.04 -8.14 40.24
CA LEU A 45 26.11 -9.19 40.67
C LEU A 45 24.80 -8.61 41.23
N VAL A 46 24.85 -7.47 41.93
CA VAL A 46 23.66 -6.76 42.45
C VAL A 46 22.93 -5.97 41.35
N THR A 47 23.66 -5.38 40.40
CA THR A 47 23.05 -4.58 39.31
C THR A 47 22.49 -5.44 38.17
N MET A 48 23.00 -6.65 37.94
CA MET A 48 22.56 -7.57 36.90
C MET A 48 21.08 -7.98 36.99
N PRO A 49 20.52 -8.42 38.15
CA PRO A 49 19.09 -8.71 38.28
C PRO A 49 18.23 -7.44 38.19
N PHE A 50 18.69 -6.30 38.70
CA PHE A 50 18.00 -5.01 38.56
C PHE A 50 17.89 -4.58 37.09
N SER A 51 18.97 -4.74 36.31
CA SER A 51 19.02 -4.47 34.88
C SER A 51 18.08 -5.40 34.10
N LEU A 52 18.07 -6.71 34.41
CA LEU A 52 17.14 -7.66 33.83
C LEU A 52 15.68 -7.30 34.10
N ILE A 53 15.34 -6.91 35.34
CA ILE A 53 13.97 -6.48 35.72
C ILE A 53 13.58 -5.20 34.97
N PHE A 54 14.51 -4.27 34.74
CA PHE A 54 14.25 -3.06 33.95
C PHE A 54 14.10 -3.35 32.45
N CYS A 55 14.88 -4.28 31.91
CA CYS A 55 14.79 -4.73 30.52
C CYS A 55 13.51 -5.53 30.24
N PHE A 56 12.98 -6.24 31.24
CA PHE A 56 11.68 -6.93 31.17
C PHE A 56 10.48 -5.98 31.31
N LYS A 57 10.69 -4.66 31.45
CA LYS A 57 9.60 -3.67 31.42
C LYS A 57 9.08 -3.52 29.99
N THR A 58 8.18 -4.42 29.64
CA THR A 58 7.25 -4.44 28.50
C THR A 58 7.38 -3.24 27.56
N ILE A 59 7.83 -3.49 26.33
CA ILE A 59 7.47 -2.64 25.20
C ILE A 59 5.95 -2.70 25.08
N LYS A 60 5.27 -1.76 25.74
CA LYS A 60 3.89 -1.39 25.43
C LYS A 60 3.94 -0.60 24.14
N GLU A 61 4.01 -1.32 23.02
CA GLU A 61 3.35 -0.81 21.83
C GLU A 61 1.89 -0.50 22.20
N TYR A 62 1.34 0.55 21.60
CA TYR A 62 -0.06 0.97 21.74
C TYR A 62 -0.51 1.56 23.09
N GLU A 63 0.13 2.66 23.56
CA GLU A 63 -0.68 3.70 24.21
C GLU A 63 -0.25 5.16 23.94
N ARG A 64 -0.91 5.77 22.94
CA ARG A 64 -1.18 7.21 22.75
C ARG A 64 0.03 8.17 22.65
N ALA A 65 0.43 8.49 21.42
CA ALA A 65 1.15 9.73 21.13
C ALA A 65 0.23 10.96 21.29
N VAL A 66 0.33 11.67 22.42
CA VAL A 66 -0.39 12.93 22.66
C VAL A 66 0.43 14.10 22.14
N ILE A 67 0.11 14.57 20.93
CA ILE A 67 0.75 15.76 20.35
C ILE A 67 0.05 17.01 20.91
N PHE A 68 0.70 17.70 21.85
CA PHE A 68 0.24 19.01 22.31
C PHE A 68 0.53 20.09 21.27
N ARG A 69 -0.51 20.80 20.81
CA ARG A 69 -0.38 22.11 20.16
C ARG A 69 -1.35 23.11 20.82
N LEU A 70 -0.80 24.24 21.27
CA LEU A 70 -1.52 25.46 21.67
C LEU A 70 -2.71 25.25 22.63
N GLY A 71 -2.45 24.61 23.78
CA GLY A 71 -3.25 24.79 25.01
C GLY A 71 -4.69 24.27 25.02
N ARG A 72 -5.19 23.60 23.96
CA ARG A 72 -6.55 23.03 23.94
C ARG A 72 -6.53 21.54 23.66
N LEU A 73 -6.80 20.75 24.71
CA LEU A 73 -7.00 19.31 24.61
C LEU A 73 -8.31 19.02 23.85
N ARG A 74 -8.23 18.66 22.56
CA ARG A 74 -9.41 18.13 21.85
C ARG A 74 -9.72 16.74 22.40
N SER A 75 -10.78 16.64 23.19
CA SER A 75 -11.36 15.34 23.55
C SER A 75 -11.78 14.60 22.28
N GLY A 76 -11.31 13.37 22.13
CA GLY A 76 -11.40 12.63 20.87
C GLY A 76 -10.28 11.61 20.77
N ALA A 77 -10.41 10.51 21.49
CA ALA A 77 -9.51 9.36 21.38
C ALA A 77 -9.68 8.70 20.00
N ARG A 78 -8.99 9.24 18.99
CA ARG A 78 -8.74 8.49 17.76
C ARG A 78 -7.83 7.32 18.14
N GLY A 79 -8.41 6.12 18.14
CA GLY A 79 -7.62 4.88 18.15
C GLY A 79 -6.66 4.83 16.96
N PRO A 80 -5.75 3.85 16.92
CA PRO A 80 -4.74 3.77 15.87
C PRO A 80 -5.41 3.82 14.49
N GLY A 81 -5.02 4.82 13.69
CA GLY A 81 -5.32 4.81 12.27
C GLY A 81 -4.66 3.58 11.65
N LEU A 82 -5.34 2.98 10.67
CA LEU A 82 -4.87 1.79 9.98
C LEU A 82 -3.70 2.17 9.04
N ILE A 83 -2.49 2.30 9.59
CA ILE A 83 -1.28 2.58 8.81
C ILE A 83 -0.74 1.24 8.30
N PHE A 84 -1.00 0.92 7.04
CA PHE A 84 -0.38 -0.20 6.36
C PHE A 84 1.02 0.15 5.86
N ILE A 85 2.01 -0.64 6.24
CA ILE A 85 3.30 -0.71 5.55
C ILE A 85 3.30 -2.04 4.80
N LEU A 86 2.90 -2.01 3.53
CA LEU A 86 3.10 -3.13 2.61
C LEU A 86 4.61 -3.33 2.36
N PRO A 87 5.09 -4.56 2.03
CA PRO A 87 6.51 -4.80 1.73
C PRO A 87 7.03 -4.03 0.50
N TYR A 88 6.14 -3.41 -0.28
CA TYR A 88 6.44 -2.32 -1.20
C TYR A 88 5.44 -1.19 -0.86
N SER A 89 5.90 -0.20 -0.08
CA SER A 89 5.08 0.47 0.95
C SER A 89 4.14 1.59 0.46
N VAL A 90 3.13 1.21 -0.32
CA VAL A 90 1.93 2.04 -0.52
C VAL A 90 1.08 2.06 0.77
N THR A 91 0.99 3.21 1.42
CA THR A 91 0.21 3.42 2.65
C THR A 91 -1.26 3.75 2.32
N VAL A 92 -2.08 2.72 2.09
CA VAL A 92 -3.53 2.90 1.87
C VAL A 92 -4.27 3.03 3.20
N SER A 93 -5.10 4.07 3.35
CA SER A 93 -6.03 4.20 4.48
C SER A 93 -7.46 3.93 3.99
N VAL A 94 -8.15 2.96 4.59
CA VAL A 94 -9.52 2.58 4.20
C VAL A 94 -10.50 2.85 5.33
N ASP A 95 -11.53 3.64 5.02
CA ASP A 95 -12.64 3.93 5.92
C ASP A 95 -13.83 3.02 5.56
N ALA A 96 -14.32 2.23 6.53
CA ALA A 96 -15.49 1.37 6.39
C ALA A 96 -16.42 1.50 7.60
N VAL A 97 -17.72 1.31 7.39
CA VAL A 97 -18.78 1.38 8.39
C VAL A 97 -19.54 0.06 8.40
N VAL A 98 -19.77 -0.50 9.59
CA VAL A 98 -20.54 -1.73 9.77
C VAL A 98 -21.79 -1.39 10.57
N TYR A 99 -22.96 -1.62 9.99
CA TYR A 99 -24.25 -1.50 10.66
C TYR A 99 -24.61 -2.87 11.23
N PHE A 100 -24.83 -2.93 12.54
CA PHE A 100 -25.17 -4.16 13.24
C PHE A 100 -26.12 -3.87 14.39
N ARG A 101 -26.87 -4.89 14.79
CA ARG A 101 -27.69 -4.88 16.01
C ARG A 101 -27.47 -6.13 16.83
N ILE A 102 -27.68 -6.01 18.13
CA ILE A 102 -27.74 -7.17 19.03
C ILE A 102 -29.07 -7.87 18.75
N SER A 103 -29.01 -9.14 18.31
CA SER A 103 -30.20 -9.96 18.06
C SER A 103 -30.52 -10.86 19.24
N ASN A 104 -29.52 -11.33 19.98
CA ASN A 104 -29.70 -12.06 21.24
C ASN A 104 -28.82 -11.42 22.34
N PRO A 105 -29.40 -10.68 23.31
CA PRO A 105 -28.63 -10.00 24.35
C PRO A 105 -28.02 -10.95 25.37
N VAL A 106 -28.60 -12.15 25.56
CA VAL A 106 -28.05 -13.15 26.50
C VAL A 106 -26.71 -13.65 25.95
N ILE A 107 -26.72 -14.15 24.71
CA ILE A 107 -25.50 -14.65 24.02
C ILE A 107 -24.43 -13.55 23.91
N SER A 108 -24.84 -12.31 23.64
CA SER A 108 -23.93 -11.16 23.51
C SER A 108 -23.22 -10.77 24.81
N VAL A 109 -23.76 -11.15 25.98
CA VAL A 109 -23.15 -10.86 27.29
C VAL A 109 -22.42 -12.09 27.85
N THR A 110 -22.84 -13.31 27.51
CA THR A 110 -22.19 -14.53 28.01
C THR A 110 -20.92 -14.90 27.24
N ASN A 111 -20.88 -14.67 25.92
CA ASN A 111 -19.82 -15.23 25.08
C ASN A 111 -18.65 -14.27 24.84
N VAL A 112 -18.83 -12.96 25.04
CA VAL A 112 -17.85 -11.92 24.73
C VAL A 112 -17.97 -10.76 25.72
N ASN A 113 -16.83 -10.24 26.22
CA ASN A 113 -16.79 -9.10 27.15
C ASN A 113 -17.32 -7.78 26.55
N ASP A 114 -16.97 -7.51 25.28
CA ASP A 114 -17.47 -6.37 24.50
C ASP A 114 -17.69 -6.82 23.05
N ALA A 115 -18.97 -7.02 22.69
CA ALA A 115 -19.35 -7.44 21.35
C ALA A 115 -19.08 -6.36 20.28
N ALA A 116 -19.20 -5.08 20.62
CA ALA A 116 -18.98 -3.99 19.66
C ALA A 116 -17.49 -3.84 19.32
N LEU A 117 -16.61 -3.95 20.32
CA LEU A 117 -15.16 -3.97 20.12
C LEU A 117 -14.72 -5.23 19.34
N SER A 118 -15.28 -6.40 19.66
CA SER A 118 -14.92 -7.66 18.99
C SER A 118 -15.35 -7.67 17.52
N THR A 119 -16.59 -7.23 17.22
CA THR A 119 -17.06 -7.03 15.85
C THR A 119 -16.20 -6.02 15.09
N LYS A 120 -15.76 -4.93 15.75
CA LYS A 120 -14.84 -3.95 15.14
C LYS A 120 -13.46 -4.55 14.79
N LEU A 121 -12.86 -5.33 15.69
CA LEU A 121 -11.57 -5.98 15.44
C LEU A 121 -11.67 -7.06 14.36
N LEU A 122 -12.76 -7.82 14.35
CA LEU A 122 -13.05 -8.79 13.28
C LEU A 122 -13.19 -8.05 11.95
N ALA A 123 -14.01 -6.98 11.88
CA ALA A 123 -14.19 -6.17 10.67
C ALA A 123 -12.89 -5.56 10.16
N GLN A 124 -12.02 -5.07 11.06
CA GLN A 124 -10.70 -4.56 10.70
C GLN A 124 -9.79 -5.66 10.12
N THR A 125 -9.90 -6.89 10.64
CA THR A 125 -9.10 -8.04 10.20
C THR A 125 -9.60 -8.63 8.89
N THR A 126 -10.92 -8.75 8.69
CA THR A 126 -11.53 -9.22 7.44
C THR A 126 -11.29 -8.22 6.32
N LEU A 127 -11.52 -6.93 6.56
CA LEU A 127 -11.17 -5.86 5.62
C LEU A 127 -9.69 -5.92 5.26
N ARG A 128 -8.78 -5.99 6.24
CA ARG A 128 -7.34 -6.14 5.99
C ARG A 128 -7.00 -7.33 5.10
N ASN A 129 -7.63 -8.49 5.33
CA ASN A 129 -7.36 -9.69 4.56
C ASN A 129 -7.84 -9.52 3.10
N ILE A 130 -9.09 -9.08 2.91
CA ILE A 130 -9.67 -8.87 1.58
C ILE A 130 -8.88 -7.81 0.78
N LEU A 131 -8.56 -6.67 1.40
CA LEU A 131 -7.71 -5.62 0.82
C LEU A 131 -6.32 -6.15 0.44
N GLY A 132 -5.73 -7.06 1.24
CA GLY A 132 -4.39 -7.60 1.02
C GLY A 132 -4.30 -8.69 -0.05
N MET A 133 -5.42 -9.35 -0.38
CA MET A 133 -5.48 -10.43 -1.39
C MET A 133 -5.78 -9.94 -2.81
N LYS A 134 -6.10 -8.66 -2.98
CA LYS A 134 -6.67 -8.08 -4.21
C LYS A 134 -5.83 -6.90 -4.70
N THR A 135 -5.94 -6.57 -5.99
CA THR A 135 -5.20 -5.42 -6.55
C THR A 135 -5.93 -4.10 -6.29
N LEU A 136 -5.19 -2.98 -6.27
CA LEU A 136 -5.79 -1.66 -6.02
C LEU A 136 -6.80 -1.23 -7.10
N SER A 137 -6.60 -1.63 -8.36
CA SER A 137 -7.57 -1.33 -9.43
C SER A 137 -8.89 -2.10 -9.26
N GLU A 138 -8.80 -3.34 -8.78
CA GLU A 138 -9.93 -4.23 -8.49
C GLU A 138 -10.69 -3.72 -7.26
N MET A 139 -9.96 -3.31 -6.22
CA MET A 139 -10.50 -2.65 -5.02
C MET A 139 -11.33 -1.39 -5.30
N LEU A 140 -10.90 -0.57 -6.26
CA LEU A 140 -11.62 0.64 -6.66
C LEU A 140 -12.83 0.34 -7.58
N SER A 141 -12.80 -0.78 -8.31
CA SER A 141 -13.85 -1.15 -9.26
C SER A 141 -14.94 -2.06 -8.67
N GLU A 142 -14.62 -2.85 -7.64
CA GLU A 142 -15.49 -3.91 -7.08
C GLU A 142 -15.93 -3.63 -5.62
N ARG A 143 -15.92 -2.36 -5.18
CA ARG A 143 -16.20 -1.99 -3.77
C ARG A 143 -17.52 -2.59 -3.23
N ASP A 144 -18.54 -2.72 -4.09
CA ASP A 144 -19.87 -3.19 -3.72
C ASP A 144 -19.85 -4.72 -3.49
N HIS A 145 -19.07 -5.47 -4.27
CA HIS A 145 -18.85 -6.90 -4.06
C HIS A 145 -17.93 -7.18 -2.84
N ILE A 146 -16.96 -6.31 -2.59
CA ILE A 146 -16.12 -6.38 -1.38
C ILE A 146 -16.97 -6.19 -0.12
N ALA A 147 -17.95 -5.28 -0.15
CA ALA A 147 -18.90 -5.10 0.95
C ALA A 147 -19.75 -6.36 1.17
N GLU A 148 -20.30 -6.97 0.12
CA GLU A 148 -21.08 -8.21 0.19
C GLU A 148 -20.26 -9.39 0.78
N VAL A 149 -19.02 -9.60 0.29
CA VAL A 149 -18.12 -10.63 0.81
C VAL A 149 -17.77 -10.37 2.28
N MET A 150 -17.49 -9.12 2.64
CA MET A 150 -17.17 -8.72 4.00
C MET A 150 -18.36 -8.88 4.95
N GLU A 151 -19.58 -8.58 4.51
CA GLU A 151 -20.83 -8.78 5.25
C GLU A 151 -21.04 -10.26 5.57
N LYS A 152 -20.89 -11.15 4.58
CA LYS A 152 -21.02 -12.60 4.77
C LYS A 152 -20.03 -13.16 5.79
N ILE A 153 -18.75 -12.79 5.69
CA ILE A 153 -17.70 -13.26 6.61
C ILE A 153 -17.93 -12.68 8.02
N LEU A 154 -18.37 -11.43 8.12
CA LEU A 154 -18.71 -10.84 9.41
C LEU A 154 -19.91 -11.52 10.05
N GLU A 155 -21.00 -11.74 9.33
CA GLU A 155 -22.18 -12.42 9.87
C GLU A 155 -21.84 -13.81 10.41
N GLU A 156 -21.09 -14.62 9.65
CA GLU A 156 -20.66 -15.95 10.08
C GLU A 156 -19.83 -15.88 11.37
N GLY A 157 -18.93 -14.90 11.50
CA GLY A 157 -18.11 -14.69 12.69
C GLY A 157 -18.82 -14.02 13.88
N THR A 158 -19.87 -13.21 13.67
CA THR A 158 -20.58 -12.50 14.75
C THR A 158 -21.82 -13.23 15.26
N ASN A 159 -22.35 -14.20 14.52
CA ASN A 159 -23.48 -15.04 14.94
C ASN A 159 -23.26 -15.71 16.33
N PRO A 160 -22.08 -16.28 16.67
CA PRO A 160 -21.79 -16.82 18.01
C PRO A 160 -21.80 -15.78 19.13
N TRP A 161 -21.76 -14.49 18.80
CA TRP A 161 -21.80 -13.37 19.75
C TRP A 161 -23.20 -12.74 19.84
N GLY A 162 -24.21 -13.34 19.19
CA GLY A 162 -25.58 -12.81 19.20
C GLY A 162 -25.75 -11.49 18.44
N VAL A 163 -24.75 -11.08 17.65
CA VAL A 163 -24.75 -9.84 16.86
C VAL A 163 -25.10 -10.16 15.40
N LYS A 164 -26.14 -9.52 14.89
CA LYS A 164 -26.56 -9.58 13.48
C LYS A 164 -26.05 -8.33 12.77
N VAL A 165 -25.24 -8.55 11.72
CA VAL A 165 -24.86 -7.49 10.77
C VAL A 165 -26.04 -7.25 9.81
N GLU A 166 -26.28 -5.98 9.49
CA GLU A 166 -27.37 -5.54 8.62
C GLU A 166 -26.89 -4.93 7.30
N ARG A 167 -25.71 -4.29 7.31
CA ARG A 167 -25.02 -3.81 6.11
C ARG A 167 -23.54 -3.51 6.41
N VAL A 168 -22.66 -3.75 5.44
CA VAL A 168 -21.30 -3.18 5.42
C VAL A 168 -21.21 -2.10 4.33
N GLU A 169 -20.63 -0.95 4.64
CA GLU A 169 -20.34 0.13 3.68
C GLU A 169 -18.85 0.45 3.67
N VAL A 170 -18.18 0.28 2.53
CA VAL A 170 -16.83 0.83 2.30
C VAL A 170 -17.01 2.28 1.84
N LYS A 171 -16.52 3.25 2.61
CA LYS A 171 -16.70 4.68 2.33
C LYS A 171 -15.69 5.21 1.33
N ASP A 172 -14.41 5.17 1.71
CA ASP A 172 -13.32 5.77 0.95
C ASP A 172 -12.03 4.96 1.12
N ILE A 173 -11.29 4.83 0.01
CA ILE A 173 -9.94 4.28 -0.04
C ILE A 173 -9.01 5.46 -0.33
N ARG A 174 -8.36 5.99 0.72
CA ARG A 174 -7.44 7.13 0.60
C ARG A 174 -6.05 6.63 0.24
N LEU A 175 -5.58 7.10 -0.91
CA LEU A 175 -4.25 6.83 -1.45
C LEU A 175 -3.34 8.06 -1.25
N PRO A 176 -2.03 7.87 -1.08
CA PRO A 176 -1.09 8.99 -1.12
C PRO A 176 -1.09 9.66 -2.50
N ASP A 177 -1.20 11.00 -2.54
CA ASP A 177 -1.34 11.79 -3.78
C ASP A 177 -0.26 11.48 -4.84
N GLN A 178 0.96 11.20 -4.40
CA GLN A 178 2.08 10.83 -5.27
C GLN A 178 1.79 9.57 -6.09
N LEU A 179 1.17 8.55 -5.48
CA LEU A 179 0.87 7.27 -6.14
C LEU A 179 -0.38 7.36 -7.00
N MET A 180 -1.37 8.17 -6.59
CA MET A 180 -2.54 8.47 -7.42
C MET A 180 -2.11 9.10 -8.74
N ARG A 181 -1.12 10.00 -8.73
CA ARG A 181 -0.55 10.60 -9.94
C ARG A 181 0.16 9.58 -10.82
N VAL A 182 0.99 8.69 -10.24
CA VAL A 182 1.70 7.63 -11.00
C VAL A 182 0.70 6.66 -11.64
N MET A 183 -0.28 6.17 -10.88
CA MET A 183 -1.34 5.30 -11.41
C MET A 183 -2.17 5.99 -12.48
N ALA A 184 -2.46 7.29 -12.35
CA ALA A 184 -3.17 8.03 -13.41
C ALA A 184 -2.36 8.03 -14.71
N THR A 185 -1.06 8.31 -14.67
CA THR A 185 -0.20 8.28 -15.85
C THR A 185 -0.03 6.87 -16.44
N GLU A 186 0.04 5.83 -15.61
CA GLU A 186 0.11 4.43 -16.05
C GLU A 186 -1.23 3.96 -16.66
N ALA A 187 -2.35 4.32 -16.04
CA ALA A 187 -3.69 4.01 -16.54
C ALA A 187 -4.00 4.74 -17.86
N GLU A 188 -3.49 5.97 -18.04
CA GLU A 188 -3.58 6.71 -19.29
C GLU A 188 -2.73 6.05 -20.38
N ALA A 189 -1.45 5.75 -20.12
CA ALA A 189 -0.56 5.09 -21.07
C ALA A 189 -1.07 3.69 -21.49
N THR A 190 -1.59 2.91 -20.54
CA THR A 190 -2.18 1.59 -20.84
C THR A 190 -3.51 1.68 -21.59
N ARG A 191 -4.33 2.71 -21.34
CA ARG A 191 -5.53 3.01 -22.15
C ARG A 191 -5.15 3.41 -23.57
N GLU A 192 -4.18 4.29 -23.75
CA GLU A 192 -3.72 4.73 -25.08
C GLU A 192 -3.11 3.55 -25.87
N ALA A 193 -2.29 2.72 -25.23
CA ALA A 193 -1.74 1.51 -25.84
C ALA A 193 -2.84 0.53 -26.27
N ARG A 194 -3.84 0.27 -25.40
CA ARG A 194 -5.00 -0.57 -25.75
C ARG A 194 -5.83 0.02 -26.89
N ALA A 195 -6.05 1.34 -26.90
CA ALA A 195 -6.77 2.02 -27.97
C ALA A 195 -6.04 1.86 -29.32
N LYS A 196 -4.71 1.98 -29.36
CA LYS A 196 -3.90 1.74 -30.56
C LYS A 196 -3.99 0.29 -31.05
N VAL A 197 -3.96 -0.69 -30.15
CA VAL A 197 -4.15 -2.12 -30.52
C VAL A 197 -5.55 -2.34 -31.12
N ILE A 198 -6.59 -1.83 -30.47
CA ILE A 198 -7.99 -1.96 -30.95
C ILE A 198 -8.17 -1.29 -32.32
N ALA A 199 -7.56 -0.11 -32.53
CA ALA A 199 -7.59 0.59 -33.82
C ALA A 199 -6.88 -0.23 -34.91
N ALA A 200 -5.67 -0.73 -34.65
CA ALA A 200 -4.91 -1.55 -35.60
C ALA A 200 -5.63 -2.88 -35.94
N GLU A 201 -6.23 -3.54 -34.95
CA GLU A 201 -7.08 -4.72 -35.20
C GLU A 201 -8.33 -4.36 -36.01
N GLY A 202 -8.98 -3.22 -35.72
CA GLY A 202 -10.15 -2.73 -36.44
C GLY A 202 -9.83 -2.45 -37.91
N GLU A 203 -8.71 -1.78 -38.18
CA GLU A 203 -8.22 -1.50 -39.53
C GLU A 203 -7.80 -2.78 -40.27
N GLN A 204 -7.18 -3.75 -39.59
CA GLN A 204 -6.89 -5.06 -40.18
C GLN A 204 -8.17 -5.84 -40.51
N ARG A 205 -9.18 -5.85 -39.62
CA ARG A 205 -10.49 -6.48 -39.87
C ARG A 205 -11.21 -5.82 -41.03
N SER A 206 -11.20 -4.49 -41.11
CA SER A 206 -11.76 -3.72 -42.23
C SER A 206 -11.04 -4.04 -43.55
N SER A 207 -9.71 -4.06 -43.55
CA SER A 207 -8.89 -4.38 -44.72
C SER A 207 -9.15 -5.79 -45.25
N ARG A 208 -9.31 -6.79 -44.37
CA ARG A 208 -9.71 -8.15 -44.77
C ARG A 208 -11.11 -8.17 -45.39
N ALA A 209 -12.10 -7.55 -44.75
CA ALA A 209 -13.46 -7.49 -45.30
C ALA A 209 -13.52 -6.79 -46.68
N LEU A 210 -12.71 -5.74 -46.89
CA LEU A 210 -12.56 -5.06 -48.18
C LEU A 210 -11.84 -5.91 -49.22
N HIS A 211 -10.78 -6.63 -48.84
CA HIS A 211 -10.10 -7.60 -49.70
C HIS A 211 -11.07 -8.68 -50.20
N ASP A 212 -11.82 -9.31 -49.29
CA ASP A 212 -12.73 -10.41 -49.60
C ASP A 212 -13.88 -9.91 -50.50
N ALA A 213 -14.39 -8.70 -50.25
CA ALA A 213 -15.36 -8.05 -51.12
C ALA A 213 -14.77 -7.73 -52.52
N ALA A 214 -13.52 -7.27 -52.60
CA ALA A 214 -12.85 -7.02 -53.87
C ALA A 214 -12.59 -8.31 -54.66
N GLU A 215 -12.26 -9.42 -53.99
CA GLU A 215 -12.12 -10.73 -54.61
C GLU A 215 -13.47 -11.22 -55.19
N ILE A 216 -14.56 -11.12 -54.42
CA ILE A 216 -15.91 -11.46 -54.89
C ILE A 216 -16.30 -10.62 -56.12
N ILE A 217 -16.01 -9.32 -56.10
CA ILE A 217 -16.26 -8.40 -57.22
C ILE A 217 -15.40 -8.77 -58.44
N SER A 218 -14.13 -9.14 -58.24
CA SER A 218 -13.23 -9.55 -59.32
C SER A 218 -13.65 -10.89 -59.95
N ARG A 219 -14.22 -11.82 -59.17
CA ARG A 219 -14.77 -13.08 -59.68
C ARG A 219 -16.06 -12.86 -60.48
N ASN A 220 -16.88 -11.87 -60.10
CA ASN A 220 -18.19 -11.59 -60.68
C ASN A 220 -18.31 -10.14 -61.18
N PRO A 221 -17.92 -9.80 -62.43
CA PRO A 221 -17.91 -8.42 -62.92
C PRO A 221 -19.29 -7.72 -62.93
N ALA A 222 -20.38 -8.48 -62.99
CA ALA A 222 -21.75 -7.96 -62.84
C ALA A 222 -21.99 -7.30 -61.47
N ALA A 223 -21.24 -7.68 -60.43
CA ALA A 223 -21.33 -7.07 -59.10
C ALA A 223 -20.88 -5.59 -59.11
N VAL A 224 -19.92 -5.21 -59.98
CA VAL A 224 -19.52 -3.81 -60.16
C VAL A 224 -20.69 -2.99 -60.70
N GLN A 225 -21.39 -3.51 -61.71
CA GLN A 225 -22.52 -2.83 -62.33
C GLN A 225 -23.71 -2.67 -61.36
N LEU A 226 -24.03 -3.71 -60.59
CA LEU A 226 -25.04 -3.62 -59.54
C LEU A 226 -24.67 -2.58 -58.46
N ARG A 227 -23.40 -2.58 -58.01
CA ARG A 227 -22.92 -1.59 -57.03
C ARG A 227 -22.92 -0.17 -57.60
N TYR A 228 -22.60 0.01 -58.88
CA TYR A 228 -22.69 1.28 -59.58
C TYR A 228 -24.13 1.81 -59.63
N LEU A 229 -25.10 0.96 -60.01
CA LEU A 229 -26.53 1.31 -59.97
C LEU A 229 -27.02 1.64 -58.56
N GLN A 230 -26.56 0.89 -57.53
CA GLN A 230 -26.84 1.23 -56.13
C GLN A 230 -26.26 2.59 -55.73
N THR A 231 -25.03 2.92 -56.14
CA THR A 231 -24.44 4.25 -55.86
C THR A 231 -25.16 5.39 -56.60
N LEU A 232 -25.61 5.16 -57.84
CA LEU A 232 -26.45 6.15 -58.54
C LEU A 232 -27.79 6.35 -57.84
N SER A 233 -28.39 5.28 -57.33
CA SER A 233 -29.64 5.35 -56.55
C SER A 233 -29.45 6.09 -55.23
N SER A 234 -28.35 5.88 -54.49
CA SER A 234 -28.11 6.57 -53.21
C SER A 234 -27.72 8.04 -53.41
N ILE A 235 -26.99 8.38 -54.48
CA ILE A 235 -26.71 9.77 -54.87
C ILE A 235 -28.00 10.48 -55.32
N GLY A 236 -28.86 9.81 -56.10
CA GLY A 236 -30.18 10.34 -56.47
C GLY A 236 -31.06 10.62 -55.24
N ALA A 237 -31.11 9.69 -54.28
CA ALA A 237 -31.87 9.86 -53.05
C ALA A 237 -31.34 11.00 -52.16
N THR A 238 -30.02 11.16 -52.06
CA THR A 238 -29.40 12.22 -51.24
C THR A 238 -29.48 13.60 -51.89
N ASN A 239 -29.43 13.70 -53.22
CA ASN A 239 -29.67 14.98 -53.91
C ASN A 239 -31.14 15.41 -53.80
N ASN A 240 -32.09 14.47 -53.89
CA ASN A 240 -33.51 14.80 -53.71
C ASN A 240 -33.78 15.31 -52.28
N SER A 241 -33.21 14.67 -51.25
CA SER A 241 -33.37 15.15 -49.86
C SER A 241 -32.62 16.46 -49.58
N PHE A 242 -31.52 16.75 -50.28
CA PHE A 242 -30.86 18.07 -50.19
C PHE A 242 -31.70 19.19 -50.82
N LEU A 243 -32.42 18.90 -51.92
CA LEU A 243 -33.33 19.86 -52.57
C LEU A 243 -34.61 20.09 -51.76
N ASP A 244 -35.21 19.05 -51.17
CA ASP A 244 -36.38 19.17 -50.29
C ASP A 244 -36.10 20.05 -49.05
N ASN A 245 -34.91 19.94 -48.46
CA ASN A 245 -34.55 20.71 -47.27
C ASN A 245 -34.25 22.20 -47.54
N ASN A 246 -34.18 22.63 -48.80
CA ASN A 246 -33.78 24.00 -49.17
C ASN A 246 -34.91 24.86 -49.75
N PHE A 247 -36.14 24.31 -49.83
CA PHE A 247 -37.37 25.06 -50.11
C PHE A 247 -38.33 24.93 -48.93
N PRO A 248 -38.39 25.92 -48.01
CA PRO A 248 -39.50 25.97 -47.07
C PRO A 248 -40.80 26.15 -47.85
N SER A 249 -41.77 25.28 -47.61
CA SER A 249 -43.12 25.37 -48.18
C SER A 249 -43.75 26.71 -47.80
N ALA A 250 -43.94 27.59 -48.78
CA ALA A 250 -44.55 28.90 -48.57
C ALA A 250 -46.07 28.77 -48.42
N HIS A 251 -46.53 28.58 -47.18
CA HIS A 251 -47.93 28.65 -46.74
C HIS A 251 -48.01 29.29 -45.35
#